data_AF-A0A2P8G2E8-F1
#
_entry.id   AF-A0A2P8G2E8-F1
#
_cell.length_a   1.000
_cell.length_b   1.000
_cell.length_c   1.000
_cell.angle_alpha   90.00
_cell.angle_beta   90.00
_cell.angle_gamma   90.00
#
_symmetry.space_group_name_H-M   'P 1'
#
loop_
_entity.id
_entity.type
_entity.pdbx_description
1 polymer ?
#
loop_
_entity_poly.entity_id
_entity_poly.type
_entity_poly.pdbx_seq_one_letter_code
_entity_poly.pdbx_strand_id
1 'polypeptide(L)'
;MKRIYLLMLLLLPAYAALACPACEKQQPKFLRGITHGTGPDSQWDYVIIVVTVVFVLITLFLSVKWLIRPDESMRDHIKTSIINH
;
A
#
# COMPACT_ATOMS: atom_id res chain seq x y z
N MET A 1 13.38 21.58 16.59
CA MET A 1 12.15 21.93 17.33
C MET A 1 10.96 22.24 16.42
N LYS A 2 10.98 23.30 15.58
CA LYS A 2 9.84 23.64 14.68
C LYS A 2 9.33 22.50 13.79
N ARG A 3 10.23 21.69 13.20
CA ARG A 3 9.88 20.53 12.36
C ARG A 3 9.22 19.40 13.15
N ILE A 4 9.59 19.21 14.42
CA ILE A 4 9.01 18.18 15.28
C ILE A 4 7.56 18.55 15.64
N TYR A 5 7.30 19.82 15.96
CA TYR A 5 5.93 20.29 16.19
C TYR A 5 5.06 20.18 14.94
N LEU A 6 5.63 20.43 13.75
CA LEU A 6 4.92 20.27 12.48
C LEU A 6 4.59 18.78 12.19
N LEU A 7 5.54 17.88 12.45
CA LEU A 7 5.32 16.43 12.34
C LEU A 7 4.27 15.94 13.34
N MET A 8 4.30 16.45 14.57
CA MET A 8 3.31 16.10 15.59
C MET A 8 1.91 16.58 15.19
N LEU A 9 1.79 17.81 14.66
CA LEU A 9 0.55 18.36 14.13
C LEU A 9 -0.01 17.53 12.95
N LEU A 10 0.87 17.02 12.09
CA LEU A 10 0.50 16.16 10.97
C LEU A 10 -0.01 14.77 11.42
N LEU A 11 0.38 14.32 12.62
CA LEU A 11 -0.02 13.03 13.19
C LEU A 11 -1.34 13.09 13.97
N LEU A 12 -1.79 14.28 14.40
CA LEU A 12 -3.10 14.44 15.07
C LEU A 12 -4.30 13.83 14.31
N PRO A 13 -4.45 13.98 12.98
CA PRO A 13 -5.59 13.37 12.27
C PRO A 13 -5.59 11.84 12.30
N ALA A 14 -4.47 11.18 12.61
CA ALA A 14 -4.43 9.73 12.76
C ALA A 14 -5.28 9.23 13.95
N TYR A 15 -5.52 10.07 14.97
CA TYR A 15 -6.43 9.72 16.06
C TYR A 15 -7.89 9.62 15.61
N ALA A 16 -8.30 10.44 14.64
CA ALA A 16 -9.65 10.37 14.07
C ALA A 16 -9.87 9.11 13.21
N ALA A 17 -8.78 8.42 12.82
CA ALA A 17 -8.87 7.13 12.13
C ALA A 17 -9.20 5.97 13.08
N LEU A 18 -9.06 6.11 14.40
CA LEU A 18 -9.39 5.03 15.35
C LEU A 18 -10.90 4.73 15.30
N ALA A 19 -11.24 3.46 15.08
CA ALA A 19 -12.62 3.03 15.00
C ALA A 19 -13.33 3.19 16.35
N CYS A 20 -14.53 3.78 16.37
CA CYS A 20 -15.37 3.76 17.55
C CYS A 20 -15.96 2.35 17.77
N PRO A 21 -16.46 2.01 18.98
CA PRO A 21 -16.99 0.67 19.27
C PRO A 21 -18.15 0.23 18.35
N ALA A 22 -18.90 1.18 17.78
CA ALA A 22 -19.94 0.88 16.80
C ALA A 22 -19.34 0.46 15.45
N CYS A 23 -18.34 1.21 14.95
CA CYS A 23 -17.62 0.89 13.71
C CYS A 23 -16.87 -0.44 13.82
N GLU A 24 -16.26 -0.73 14.97
CA GLU A 24 -15.52 -1.97 15.20
C GLU A 24 -16.41 -3.22 15.11
N LYS A 25 -17.68 -3.14 15.55
CA LYS A 25 -18.64 -4.25 15.43
C LYS A 25 -19.01 -4.55 13.98
N GLN A 26 -19.01 -3.54 13.12
CA GLN A 26 -19.31 -3.64 11.68
C GLN A 26 -18.11 -4.10 10.84
N GLN A 27 -16.92 -4.18 11.44
CA GLN A 27 -15.75 -4.74 10.77
C GLN A 27 -15.84 -6.28 10.68
N PRO A 28 -15.18 -6.88 9.67
CA PRO A 28 -15.10 -8.32 9.52
C PRO A 28 -14.57 -8.96 10.81
N LYS A 29 -15.15 -10.08 11.26
CA LYS A 29 -14.80 -10.72 12.55
C LYS A 29 -13.29 -10.92 12.75
N PHE A 30 -12.57 -11.28 11.70
CA PHE A 30 -11.13 -11.53 11.74
C PHE A 30 -10.26 -10.26 11.71
N LEU A 31 -10.83 -9.12 11.31
CA LEU A 31 -10.10 -7.87 11.08
C LEU A 31 -10.58 -6.72 11.98
N ARG A 32 -11.36 -7.04 13.02
CA ARG A 32 -11.82 -6.07 14.02
C ARG A 32 -10.62 -5.44 14.74
N GLY A 33 -10.64 -4.12 14.84
CA GLY A 33 -9.57 -3.32 15.46
C GLY A 33 -8.35 -3.08 14.56
N ILE A 34 -8.30 -3.69 13.36
CA ILE A 34 -7.22 -3.50 12.38
C ILE A 34 -7.73 -2.71 11.18
N THR A 35 -8.91 -3.08 10.66
CA THR A 35 -9.51 -2.39 9.52
C THR A 35 -10.24 -1.13 9.93
N HIS A 36 -10.35 -0.16 9.04
CA HIS A 36 -11.19 1.02 9.21
C HIS A 36 -12.35 0.96 8.22
N GLY A 37 -13.54 1.38 8.65
CA GLY A 37 -14.75 1.34 7.83
C GLY A 37 -15.51 0.00 7.90
N THR A 38 -16.58 -0.09 7.13
CA THR A 38 -17.40 -1.30 7.04
C THR A 38 -16.66 -2.38 6.28
N GLY A 39 -16.84 -3.63 6.72
CA GLY A 39 -16.34 -4.77 5.97
C GLY A 39 -17.01 -4.90 4.59
N PRO A 40 -16.51 -5.82 3.73
CA PRO A 40 -17.16 -6.15 2.48
C PRO A 40 -18.58 -6.66 2.72
N ASP A 41 -19.53 -6.22 1.90
CA ASP A 41 -20.97 -6.46 2.08
C ASP A 41 -21.34 -7.86 1.56
N SER A 42 -20.68 -8.31 0.49
CA SER A 42 -20.90 -9.60 -0.15
C SER A 42 -19.70 -10.54 -0.06
N GLN A 43 -19.95 -11.85 -0.13
CA GLN A 43 -18.87 -12.85 -0.26
C GLN A 43 -18.05 -12.67 -1.54
N TRP A 44 -18.65 -12.11 -2.60
CA TRP A 44 -17.96 -11.81 -3.85
C TRP A 44 -16.90 -10.71 -3.69
N ASP A 45 -17.13 -9.77 -2.79
CA ASP A 45 -16.18 -8.69 -2.53
C ASP A 45 -14.86 -9.24 -1.96
N TYR A 46 -14.92 -10.32 -1.17
CA TYR A 46 -13.73 -11.02 -0.69
C TYR A 46 -12.93 -11.68 -1.83
N VAL A 47 -13.60 -12.18 -2.86
CA VAL A 47 -12.93 -12.73 -4.06
C VAL A 47 -12.17 -11.63 -4.78
N ILE A 48 -12.80 -10.47 -4.97
CA ILE A 48 -12.17 -9.30 -5.61
C ILE A 48 -10.95 -8.84 -4.80
N ILE A 49 -11.07 -8.77 -3.47
CA ILE A 49 -9.96 -8.39 -2.58
C ILE A 49 -8.79 -9.36 -2.75
N VAL A 50 -9.04 -10.67 -2.71
CA VAL A 50 -7.97 -11.69 -2.84
C VAL A 50 -7.28 -11.57 -4.20
N VAL A 51 -8.05 -11.45 -5.29
CA VAL A 51 -7.50 -11.30 -6.64
C VAL A 51 -6.67 -10.03 -6.76
N THR A 52 -7.15 -8.92 -6.20
CA THR A 52 -6.42 -7.64 -6.18
C THR A 52 -5.11 -7.76 -5.41
N VAL A 53 -5.11 -8.39 -4.23
CA VAL A 53 -3.89 -8.63 -3.44
C VAL A 53 -2.87 -9.42 -4.24
N VAL A 54 -3.29 -10.49 -4.95
CA VAL A 54 -2.40 -11.28 -5.80
C VAL A 54 -1.76 -10.40 -6.89
N PHE A 55 -2.56 -9.58 -7.59
CA PHE A 55 -2.03 -8.68 -8.61
C PHE A 55 -1.07 -7.63 -8.04
N VAL A 56 -1.37 -7.06 -6.87
CA VAL A 56 -0.49 -6.11 -6.19
C VAL A 56 0.84 -6.77 -5.83
N LEU A 57 0.83 -8.00 -5.29
CA LEU A 57 2.07 -8.71 -4.96
C LEU A 57 2.91 -9.02 -6.19
N ILE A 58 2.28 -9.43 -7.29
CA ILE A 58 2.97 -9.68 -8.57
C ILE A 58 3.60 -8.39 -9.11
N THR A 59 2.83 -7.30 -9.16
CA THR A 59 3.32 -6.02 -9.69
C THR A 59 4.41 -5.42 -8.80
N LEU A 60 4.27 -5.51 -7.47
CA LEU A 60 5.29 -5.11 -6.52
C LEU A 60 6.58 -5.93 -6.70
N PHE A 61 6.46 -7.25 -6.83
CA PHE A 61 7.61 -8.12 -7.07
C PHE A 61 8.34 -7.75 -8.36
N LEU A 62 7.61 -7.56 -9.47
CA LEU A 62 8.20 -7.18 -10.75
C LEU A 62 8.83 -5.79 -10.70
N SER A 63 8.16 -4.84 -10.04
CA SER A 63 8.67 -3.48 -9.83
C SER A 63 10.00 -3.50 -9.08
N VAL A 64 10.07 -4.24 -7.95
CA VAL A 64 11.31 -4.39 -7.17
C VAL A 64 12.38 -5.15 -7.97
N LYS A 65 12.00 -6.24 -8.65
CA LYS A 65 12.92 -7.05 -9.48
C LYS A 65 13.63 -6.17 -10.52
N TRP A 66 12.88 -5.37 -11.28
CA TRP A 66 13.42 -4.53 -12.33
C TRP A 66 14.08 -3.25 -11.82
N LEU A 67 13.72 -2.78 -10.63
CA LEU A 67 14.42 -1.68 -9.98
C LEU A 67 15.83 -2.09 -9.50
N ILE A 68 15.97 -3.31 -8.94
CA ILE A 68 17.26 -3.84 -8.45
C ILE A 68 18.12 -4.38 -9.60
N ARG A 69 17.52 -5.15 -10.50
CA ARG A 69 18.18 -5.77 -11.67
C ARG A 69 17.38 -5.44 -12.92
N PRO A 70 17.53 -4.23 -13.46
CA PRO A 70 16.99 -3.91 -14.77
C PRO A 70 17.59 -4.86 -15.80
N ASP A 71 16.75 -5.40 -16.69
CA ASP A 71 17.21 -6.18 -17.82
C ASP A 71 17.73 -5.23 -18.89
N GLU A 72 19.03 -4.92 -18.84
CA GLU A 72 19.72 -3.97 -19.73
C GLU A 72 20.29 -4.66 -20.97
N SER A 73 19.66 -5.74 -21.46
CA SER A 73 20.12 -6.47 -22.65
C SER A 73 19.95 -5.71 -23.98
N MET A 74 19.21 -4.59 -23.98
CA MET A 74 19.07 -3.70 -25.14
C MET A 74 20.17 -2.64 -25.18
N ARG A 75 20.88 -2.56 -26.31
CA ARG A 75 21.99 -1.62 -26.57
C ARG A 75 21.60 -0.14 -26.39
N ASP A 76 20.33 0.19 -26.63
CA ASP A 76 19.81 1.57 -26.61
C ASP A 76 19.03 1.91 -25.32
N HIS A 77 19.51 1.48 -24.16
CA HIS A 77 18.92 1.86 -22.88
C HIS A 77 19.35 3.27 -22.44
N ILE A 78 18.42 4.05 -21.88
CA ILE A 78 18.67 5.41 -21.35
C ILE A 78 19.77 5.45 -20.27
N LYS A 79 20.12 4.31 -19.67
CA LYS A 79 21.16 4.19 -18.66
C LYS A 79 22.55 3.94 -19.24
N THR A 80 22.66 3.20 -20.36
CA THR A 80 23.93 3.04 -21.09
C THR A 80 24.35 4.33 -21.77
N SER A 81 23.41 5.22 -22.15
CA SER A 81 23.75 6.54 -22.71
C SER A 81 24.44 7.47 -21.72
N ILE A 82 24.23 7.30 -20.41
CA ILE A 82 24.86 8.13 -19.36
C ILE A 82 26.26 7.59 -19.00
N ILE A 83 26.47 6.27 -19.10
CA ILE A 83 27.75 5.62 -18.71
C ILE A 83 28.78 5.65 -19.85
N ASN A 84 28.34 5.74 -21.11
CA ASN A 84 29.21 5.82 -22.29
C ASN A 84 29.52 7.25 -22.76
N HIS A 85 29.23 8.27 -21.94
CA HIS A 85 29.49 9.66 -22.24
C HIS A 85 30.36 10.31 -21.16
#